data_AF-Q0FKX5-F1
#
_entry.id   AF-Q0FKX5-F1
#
_cell.length_a   1.000
_cell.length_b   1.000
_cell.length_c   1.000
_cell.angle_alpha   90.00
_cell.angle_beta   90.00
_cell.angle_gamma   90.00
#
_symmetry.space_group_name_H-M   'P 1'
#
loop_
_entity.id
_entity.type
_entity.pdbx_description
1 polymer ?
#
loop_
_entity_poly.entity_id
_entity_poly.type
_entity_poly.pdbx_seq_one_letter_code
_entity_poly.pdbx_strand_id
1 'polypeptide(L)'
;MADLETRIAQGRGDAPADRVLRGGRILDLVTGDLLEGDVAICGDTIVGILEDYEAGEVIDVSGLILVPGFIDTHLHIESSLVTPFEFDRCVTPRGVTTAICDPHEIANVIGAAGIRYFQEASAHTLMDIRVQLSSCVPSTHMETAGAELLAEDLAPLMGHPSGIGLAEFMNYPGVIHRDPEAMKKLRLFEGGHVDGHCPLLSGKDLNAYVAAGIRTEHEATSAGEALEKLRKGMRVLIRDGSVSKDMHALQPLLSERTAPYMCLCTDDRNPLDIAEHGHLDYMIRTMIALGTPPLAAYRAATLSAAEAFGLKDRGMIAPGKRADIVAIDSLEGCHAQMVLAGGVVATDAAFAARGSVESVGRGSVKAPRLVPGQFRAIGNREETDVIGIREGQILTDHLRETIAIEDGDKRPDAARDLVRIAVAERHGKNGNVATGFVKGFGLQSGAIASTVCHDHHNIACVGVDYDDMALAANRLEEIEGGFVVARGGDILAELALPVAGLMSLAPFEEVRDRLVELRAAARSLGVTLEEPFLQLAFLALPVIPSLKITDRGMVDVLKFEIIPG
;
A
#
# COMPACT_ATOMS: atom_id res chain seq x y z
N MET A 1 2.26 13.55 -26.26
CA MET A 1 0.98 13.92 -26.89
C MET A 1 1.16 14.49 -28.28
N ALA A 2 0.59 13.83 -29.29
CA ALA A 2 0.41 14.37 -30.64
C ALA A 2 -0.51 15.60 -30.62
N ASP A 3 -0.44 16.47 -31.63
CA ASP A 3 -1.36 17.60 -31.75
C ASP A 3 -2.80 17.13 -32.06
N LEU A 4 -3.76 18.05 -31.93
CA LEU A 4 -5.18 17.72 -32.08
C LEU A 4 -5.56 17.39 -33.53
N GLU A 5 -4.96 18.06 -34.52
CA GLU A 5 -5.27 17.85 -35.93
C GLU A 5 -4.77 16.47 -36.38
N THR A 6 -3.57 16.07 -35.94
CA THR A 6 -3.03 14.71 -36.19
C THR A 6 -3.94 13.64 -35.60
N ARG A 7 -4.40 13.81 -34.35
CA ARG A 7 -5.32 12.85 -33.71
C ARG A 7 -6.64 12.73 -34.46
N ILE A 8 -7.21 13.85 -34.92
CA ILE A 8 -8.45 13.86 -35.70
C ILE A 8 -8.22 13.18 -37.06
N ALA A 9 -7.13 13.48 -37.75
CA ALA A 9 -6.81 12.89 -39.05
C ALA A 9 -6.63 11.37 -38.97
N GLN A 10 -5.89 10.88 -37.96
CA GLN A 10 -5.74 9.42 -37.73
C GLN A 10 -7.06 8.77 -37.30
N GLY A 11 -7.83 9.39 -36.40
CA GLY A 11 -9.13 8.87 -35.97
C GLY A 11 -10.18 8.81 -37.10
N ARG A 12 -10.14 9.76 -38.04
CA ARG A 12 -10.99 9.76 -39.25
C ARG A 12 -10.47 8.81 -40.34
N GLY A 13 -9.24 8.32 -40.23
CA GLY A 13 -8.59 7.49 -41.25
C GLY A 13 -8.03 8.26 -42.46
N ASP A 14 -7.84 9.58 -42.37
CA ASP A 14 -7.18 10.37 -43.42
C ASP A 14 -5.66 10.14 -43.47
N ALA A 15 -5.10 9.71 -42.34
CA ALA A 15 -3.71 9.37 -42.15
C ALA A 15 -3.62 8.03 -41.40
N PRO A 16 -2.58 7.22 -41.64
CA PRO A 16 -2.39 5.99 -40.89
C PRO A 16 -2.18 6.31 -39.40
N ALA A 17 -2.74 5.48 -38.53
CA ALA A 17 -2.47 5.51 -37.10
C ALA A 17 -0.99 5.18 -36.84
N ASP A 18 -0.47 5.58 -35.68
CA ASP A 18 0.89 5.18 -35.29
C ASP A 18 0.93 3.66 -35.05
N ARG A 19 -0.09 3.15 -34.34
CA ARG A 19 -0.27 1.71 -34.05
C ARG A 19 -1.73 1.29 -34.18
N VAL A 20 -1.94 0.03 -34.54
CA VAL A 20 -3.25 -0.64 -34.47
C VAL A 20 -3.12 -1.96 -33.73
N LEU A 21 -4.02 -2.21 -32.77
CA LEU A 21 -4.24 -3.54 -32.20
C LEU A 21 -5.35 -4.23 -33.01
N ARG A 22 -5.06 -5.39 -33.61
CA ARG A 22 -5.96 -6.09 -34.55
C ARG A 22 -6.29 -7.51 -34.12
N GLY A 23 -7.54 -7.92 -34.34
CA GLY A 23 -8.02 -9.30 -34.16
C GLY A 23 -8.53 -9.66 -32.75
N GLY A 24 -8.38 -8.74 -31.79
CA GLY A 24 -8.89 -8.88 -30.42
C GLY A 24 -10.35 -8.45 -30.30
N ARG A 25 -10.95 -8.71 -29.13
CA ARG A 25 -12.29 -8.23 -28.78
C ARG A 25 -12.23 -7.24 -27.62
N ILE A 26 -12.90 -6.10 -27.72
CA ILE A 26 -12.90 -5.05 -26.70
C ILE A 26 -14.02 -5.32 -25.70
N LEU A 27 -13.71 -5.36 -24.40
CA LEU A 27 -14.75 -5.33 -23.37
C LEU A 27 -15.32 -3.91 -23.25
N ASP A 28 -16.55 -3.71 -23.71
CA ASP A 28 -17.24 -2.44 -23.50
C ASP A 28 -17.70 -2.32 -22.04
N LEU A 29 -17.12 -1.36 -21.32
CA LEU A 29 -17.49 -1.06 -19.94
C LEU A 29 -18.81 -0.31 -19.82
N VAL A 30 -19.50 0.03 -20.92
CA VAL A 30 -20.85 0.59 -20.90
C VAL A 30 -21.90 -0.51 -20.97
N THR A 31 -21.87 -1.37 -21.98
CA THR A 31 -22.90 -2.42 -22.16
C THR A 31 -22.53 -3.77 -21.55
N GLY A 32 -21.24 -4.07 -21.40
CA GLY A 32 -20.74 -5.40 -21.04
C GLY A 32 -20.53 -6.34 -22.23
N ASP A 33 -20.74 -5.85 -23.46
CA ASP A 33 -20.52 -6.64 -24.67
C ASP A 33 -19.03 -6.76 -25.01
N LEU A 34 -18.70 -7.84 -25.73
CA LEU A 34 -17.40 -7.99 -26.39
C LEU A 34 -17.53 -7.50 -27.84
N LEU A 35 -16.89 -6.38 -28.15
CA LEU A 35 -16.95 -5.72 -29.45
C LEU A 35 -15.77 -6.15 -30.34
N GLU A 36 -16.00 -6.26 -31.64
CA GLU A 36 -14.96 -6.57 -32.64
C GLU A 36 -14.51 -5.31 -33.39
N GLY A 37 -13.27 -5.34 -33.88
CA GLY A 37 -12.66 -4.27 -34.69
C GLY A 37 -11.28 -3.86 -34.16
N ASP A 38 -10.62 -2.96 -34.88
CA ASP A 38 -9.28 -2.49 -34.47
C ASP A 38 -9.36 -1.54 -33.27
N VAL A 39 -8.23 -1.37 -32.57
CA VAL A 39 -7.97 -0.22 -31.70
C VAL A 39 -6.82 0.59 -32.30
N ALA A 40 -7.13 1.77 -32.82
CA ALA A 40 -6.16 2.68 -33.43
C ALA A 40 -5.58 3.65 -32.40
N ILE A 41 -4.26 3.82 -32.40
CA ILE A 41 -3.50 4.60 -31.40
C ILE A 41 -2.62 5.64 -32.11
N CYS A 42 -2.69 6.88 -31.64
CA CYS A 42 -1.85 8.02 -32.01
C CYS A 42 -1.02 8.44 -30.78
N GLY A 43 0.28 8.14 -30.79
CA GLY A 43 1.17 8.32 -29.65
C GLY A 43 0.67 7.62 -28.38
N ASP A 44 0.13 8.40 -27.47
CA ASP A 44 -0.38 7.99 -26.16
C ASP A 44 -1.91 7.89 -26.10
N THR A 45 -2.61 8.17 -27.21
CA THR A 45 -4.06 8.36 -27.25
C THR A 45 -4.72 7.35 -28.20
N ILE A 46 -5.79 6.70 -27.75
CA ILE A 46 -6.70 5.92 -28.59
C ILE A 46 -7.48 6.90 -29.48
N VAL A 47 -7.46 6.72 -30.79
CA VAL A 47 -8.12 7.63 -31.76
C VAL A 47 -9.29 6.98 -32.51
N GLY A 48 -9.39 5.66 -32.48
CA GLY A 48 -10.45 4.91 -33.16
C GLY A 48 -10.62 3.51 -32.58
N ILE A 49 -11.84 2.99 -32.63
CA ILE A 49 -12.19 1.62 -32.23
C ILE A 49 -13.29 1.09 -33.16
N LEU A 50 -13.40 -0.24 -33.35
CA LEU A 50 -14.48 -0.94 -34.07
C LEU A 50 -14.36 -0.98 -35.60
N GLU A 51 -13.82 0.05 -36.23
CA GLU A 51 -13.54 0.07 -37.67
C GLU A 51 -12.14 -0.51 -37.99
N ASP A 52 -11.88 -0.75 -39.28
CA ASP A 52 -10.54 -1.12 -39.77
C ASP A 52 -9.68 0.13 -39.97
N TYR A 53 -8.43 0.09 -39.52
CA TYR A 53 -7.48 1.21 -39.64
C TYR A 53 -6.18 0.81 -40.33
N GLU A 54 -5.64 1.71 -41.15
CA GLU A 54 -4.24 1.64 -41.62
C GLU A 54 -3.31 2.15 -40.52
N ALA A 55 -2.11 1.56 -40.37
CA ALA A 55 -1.16 1.96 -39.34
C ALA A 55 0.31 1.76 -39.75
N GLY A 56 1.20 2.53 -39.11
CA GLY A 56 2.65 2.33 -39.23
C GLY A 56 3.12 1.02 -38.61
N GLU A 57 2.46 0.58 -37.53
CA GLU A 57 2.69 -0.69 -36.85
C GLU A 57 1.37 -1.39 -36.56
N VAL A 58 1.25 -2.67 -36.91
CA VAL A 58 0.09 -3.51 -36.59
C VAL A 58 0.53 -4.57 -35.60
N ILE A 59 -0.15 -4.61 -34.45
CA ILE A 59 0.07 -5.60 -33.39
C ILE A 59 -1.09 -6.57 -33.42
N ASP A 60 -0.80 -7.84 -33.72
CA ASP A 60 -1.78 -8.92 -33.71
C ASP A 60 -2.11 -9.31 -32.27
N VAL A 61 -3.38 -9.17 -31.91
CA VAL A 61 -3.96 -9.55 -30.62
C VAL A 61 -5.10 -10.56 -30.82
N SER A 62 -5.05 -11.32 -31.91
CA SER A 62 -6.03 -12.34 -32.26
C SER A 62 -6.28 -13.32 -31.11
N GLY A 63 -7.56 -13.53 -30.80
CA GLY A 63 -7.99 -14.44 -29.73
C GLY A 63 -7.93 -13.86 -28.32
N LEU A 64 -7.41 -12.65 -28.14
CA LEU A 64 -7.36 -11.96 -26.85
C LEU A 64 -8.56 -11.05 -26.63
N ILE A 65 -8.79 -10.69 -25.38
CA ILE A 65 -9.75 -9.66 -24.97
C ILE A 65 -8.98 -8.42 -24.54
N LEU A 66 -9.38 -7.26 -25.03
CA LEU A 66 -8.81 -5.96 -24.67
C LEU A 66 -9.67 -5.32 -23.59
N VAL A 67 -9.06 -5.02 -22.44
CA VAL A 67 -9.66 -4.28 -21.33
C VAL A 67 -8.81 -3.04 -21.03
N PRO A 68 -9.36 -1.98 -20.40
CA PRO A 68 -8.53 -0.84 -20.01
C PRO A 68 -7.48 -1.25 -18.98
N GLY A 69 -6.36 -0.53 -18.97
CA GLY A 69 -5.33 -0.65 -17.94
C GLY A 69 -5.90 -0.50 -16.53
N PHE A 70 -5.46 -1.37 -15.62
CA PHE A 70 -5.94 -1.39 -14.24
C PHE A 70 -5.37 -0.21 -13.46
N ILE A 71 -6.20 0.31 -12.56
CA ILE A 71 -5.88 1.44 -11.69
C ILE A 71 -5.95 0.96 -10.25
N ASP A 72 -4.80 0.89 -9.60
CA ASP A 72 -4.75 0.64 -8.17
C ASP A 72 -5.04 1.94 -7.42
N THR A 73 -6.18 1.97 -6.74
CA THR A 73 -6.76 3.21 -6.20
C THR A 73 -6.17 3.66 -4.89
N HIS A 74 -5.40 2.81 -4.20
CA HIS A 74 -4.74 3.16 -2.96
C HIS A 74 -3.62 2.16 -2.67
N LEU A 75 -2.38 2.61 -2.60
CA LEU A 75 -1.25 1.77 -2.23
C LEU A 75 -0.06 2.56 -1.71
N HIS A 76 0.84 1.81 -1.06
CA HIS A 76 2.15 2.27 -0.61
C HIS A 76 3.22 1.47 -1.34
N ILE A 77 3.96 2.10 -2.25
CA ILE A 77 5.02 1.39 -3.01
C ILE A 77 6.10 0.93 -2.04
N GLU A 78 6.35 1.68 -0.97
CA GLU A 78 7.30 1.33 0.07
C GLU A 78 7.01 -0.04 0.68
N SER A 79 5.74 -0.44 0.80
CA SER A 79 5.31 -1.75 1.30
C SER A 79 5.61 -2.90 0.33
N SER A 80 5.91 -2.58 -0.94
CA SER A 80 6.51 -3.52 -1.88
C SER A 80 8.02 -3.71 -1.67
N LEU A 81 8.63 -2.99 -0.72
CA LEU A 81 10.03 -3.11 -0.34
C LEU A 81 11.01 -2.84 -1.49
N VAL A 82 10.54 -2.29 -2.60
CA VAL A 82 11.32 -1.98 -3.80
C VAL A 82 11.06 -0.55 -4.22
N THR A 83 11.98 0.02 -4.99
CA THR A 83 11.81 1.39 -5.52
C THR A 83 10.64 1.50 -6.50
N PRO A 84 10.11 2.71 -6.77
CA PRO A 84 9.07 2.92 -7.79
C PRO A 84 9.39 2.32 -9.17
N PHE A 85 10.67 2.27 -9.55
CA PHE A 85 11.12 1.71 -10.84
C PHE A 85 10.98 0.19 -10.93
N GLU A 86 11.21 -0.50 -9.82
CA GLU A 86 11.09 -1.95 -9.71
C GLU A 86 9.65 -2.36 -9.43
N PHE A 87 8.87 -1.54 -8.71
CA PHE A 87 7.42 -1.70 -8.62
C PHE A 87 6.77 -1.63 -10.02
N ASP A 88 7.16 -0.65 -10.85
CA ASP A 88 6.75 -0.55 -12.26
C ASP A 88 7.06 -1.80 -13.09
N ARG A 89 8.26 -2.38 -12.91
CA ARG A 89 8.58 -3.67 -13.55
C ARG A 89 7.76 -4.83 -13.00
N CYS A 90 7.42 -4.81 -11.72
CA CYS A 90 6.74 -5.91 -11.04
C CYS A 90 5.25 -6.00 -11.42
N VAL A 91 4.54 -4.87 -11.51
CA VAL A 91 3.06 -4.88 -11.63
C VAL A 91 2.53 -4.45 -13.00
N THR A 92 3.27 -3.64 -13.77
CA THR A 92 2.79 -3.19 -15.09
C THR A 92 2.63 -4.31 -16.09
N PRO A 93 3.53 -5.31 -16.19
CA PRO A 93 3.31 -6.48 -17.04
C PRO A 93 2.07 -7.31 -16.66
N ARG A 94 1.50 -7.10 -15.47
CA ARG A 94 0.28 -7.77 -14.98
C ARG A 94 -1.00 -6.95 -15.25
N GLY A 95 -0.88 -5.78 -15.87
CA GLY A 95 -2.01 -4.96 -16.31
C GLY A 95 -2.21 -3.66 -15.52
N VAL A 96 -1.42 -3.40 -14.48
CA VAL A 96 -1.50 -2.15 -13.70
C VAL A 96 -0.80 -1.03 -14.45
N THR A 97 -1.57 -0.10 -15.02
CA THR A 97 -1.03 1.04 -15.78
C THR A 97 -1.08 2.34 -15.01
N THR A 98 -1.82 2.39 -13.90
CA THR A 98 -1.91 3.55 -13.01
C THR A 98 -1.86 3.11 -11.56
N ALA A 99 -1.06 3.80 -10.75
CA ALA A 99 -0.98 3.62 -9.31
C ALA A 99 -1.33 4.94 -8.62
N ILE A 100 -2.33 4.95 -7.75
CA ILE A 100 -2.58 6.08 -6.84
C ILE A 100 -1.80 5.80 -5.55
N CYS A 101 -0.65 6.44 -5.42
CA CYS A 101 0.33 6.18 -4.38
C CYS A 101 0.32 7.27 -3.31
N ASP A 102 0.26 6.86 -2.04
CA ASP A 102 0.64 7.68 -0.91
C ASP A 102 2.05 7.30 -0.42
N PRO A 103 3.06 8.17 -0.57
CA PRO A 103 4.40 7.91 -0.09
C PRO A 103 4.56 8.27 1.41
N HIS A 104 3.54 8.01 2.25
CA HIS A 104 3.55 8.43 3.66
C HIS A 104 4.63 7.71 4.45
N GLU A 105 5.07 6.53 4.00
CA GLU A 105 6.05 5.73 4.71
C GLU A 105 7.41 6.46 4.66
N ILE A 106 7.88 6.77 3.45
CA ILE A 106 9.13 7.53 3.30
C ILE A 106 8.99 8.97 3.81
N ALA A 107 7.79 9.56 3.74
CA ALA A 107 7.52 10.87 4.29
C ALA A 107 7.66 10.88 5.81
N ASN A 108 7.24 9.83 6.51
CA ASN A 108 7.46 9.71 7.96
C ASN A 108 8.95 9.63 8.33
N VAL A 109 9.81 9.10 7.46
CA VAL A 109 11.26 9.02 7.74
C VAL A 109 12.00 10.30 7.38
N ILE A 110 11.77 10.86 6.19
CA ILE A 110 12.57 11.98 5.64
C ILE A 110 11.76 13.19 5.15
N GLY A 111 10.46 13.23 5.45
CA GLY A 111 9.57 14.35 5.18
C GLY A 111 9.37 14.60 3.70
N ALA A 112 9.27 15.89 3.33
CA ALA A 112 8.98 16.32 1.96
C ALA A 112 10.03 15.87 0.93
N ALA A 113 11.24 15.47 1.35
CA ALA A 113 12.23 14.88 0.46
C ALA A 113 11.79 13.50 -0.07
N GLY A 114 11.09 12.71 0.73
CA GLY A 114 10.52 11.42 0.32
C GLY A 114 9.42 11.60 -0.72
N ILE A 115 8.50 12.54 -0.48
CA ILE A 115 7.43 12.87 -1.45
C ILE A 115 8.02 13.35 -2.78
N ARG A 116 9.04 14.22 -2.74
CA ARG A 116 9.74 14.70 -3.96
C ARG A 116 10.40 13.58 -4.74
N TYR A 117 11.03 12.61 -4.06
CA TYR A 117 11.61 11.44 -4.73
C TYR A 117 10.56 10.66 -5.52
N PHE A 118 9.37 10.45 -4.96
CA PHE A 118 8.25 9.80 -5.67
C PHE A 118 7.72 10.63 -6.85
N GLN A 119 7.59 11.94 -6.66
CA GLN A 119 7.20 12.87 -7.73
C GLN A 119 8.21 12.82 -8.89
N GLU A 120 9.49 12.89 -8.61
CA GLU A 120 10.55 12.79 -9.63
C GLU A 120 10.55 11.42 -10.31
N ALA A 121 10.43 10.33 -9.54
CA ALA A 121 10.39 8.97 -10.10
C ALA A 121 9.19 8.78 -11.04
N SER A 122 8.01 9.33 -10.69
CA SER A 122 6.80 9.23 -11.52
C SER A 122 6.93 9.82 -12.93
N ALA A 123 7.88 10.75 -13.14
CA ALA A 123 8.15 11.32 -14.46
C ALA A 123 8.93 10.38 -15.39
N HIS A 124 9.44 9.26 -14.86
CA HIS A 124 10.30 8.33 -15.59
C HIS A 124 9.71 6.92 -15.73
N THR A 125 8.70 6.55 -14.94
CA THR A 125 8.04 5.23 -15.02
C THR A 125 7.23 5.07 -16.31
N LEU A 126 7.03 3.81 -16.74
CA LEU A 126 6.08 3.47 -17.81
C LEU A 126 4.65 3.56 -17.29
N MET A 127 4.36 2.95 -16.12
CA MET A 127 3.10 3.20 -15.44
C MET A 127 2.98 4.68 -15.07
N ASP A 128 1.74 5.15 -14.98
CA ASP A 128 1.45 6.47 -14.45
C ASP A 128 1.27 6.41 -12.93
N ILE A 129 2.31 6.82 -12.19
CA ILE A 129 2.25 6.96 -10.74
C ILE A 129 1.66 8.33 -10.41
N ARG A 130 0.49 8.35 -9.77
CA ARG A 130 -0.15 9.55 -9.22
C ARG A 130 0.15 9.64 -7.74
N VAL A 131 0.83 10.69 -7.35
CA VAL A 131 1.34 10.88 -5.99
C VAL A 131 0.36 11.75 -5.22
N GLN A 132 -0.22 11.18 -4.17
CA GLN A 132 -0.95 11.94 -3.16
C GLN A 132 0.04 12.55 -2.16
N LEU A 133 -0.33 13.68 -1.56
CA LEU A 133 0.49 14.32 -0.53
C LEU A 133 0.12 13.77 0.84
N SER A 134 1.09 13.19 1.55
CA SER A 134 0.87 12.45 2.79
C SER A 134 0.28 13.32 3.90
N SER A 135 -0.85 12.89 4.47
CA SER A 135 -1.69 13.74 5.29
C SER A 135 -1.31 13.73 6.78
N CYS A 136 -0.82 12.61 7.30
CA CYS A 136 -0.59 12.39 8.73
C CYS A 136 0.85 11.92 8.98
N VAL A 137 1.79 12.88 8.98
CA VAL A 137 3.20 12.66 9.32
C VAL A 137 3.56 13.55 10.52
N PRO A 138 3.75 12.98 11.73
CA PRO A 138 3.42 11.61 12.14
C PRO A 138 1.89 11.33 12.16
N SER A 139 1.52 10.06 12.32
CA SER A 139 0.12 9.61 12.41
C SER A 139 -0.56 10.16 13.67
N THR A 140 0.19 10.23 14.78
CA THR A 140 -0.28 10.74 16.08
C THR A 140 0.82 11.50 16.85
N HIS A 141 0.43 12.16 17.94
CA HIS A 141 1.36 12.77 18.88
C HIS A 141 1.98 11.77 19.88
N MET A 142 1.56 10.50 19.85
CA MET A 142 1.95 9.44 20.80
C MET A 142 3.19 8.66 20.35
N GLU A 143 3.85 9.11 19.30
CA GLU A 143 5.01 8.45 18.68
C GLU A 143 6.08 9.48 18.29
N THR A 144 7.22 8.97 17.86
CA THR A 144 8.32 9.77 17.31
C THR A 144 8.68 9.26 15.91
N ALA A 145 8.31 10.02 14.87
CA ALA A 145 8.71 9.77 13.49
C ALA A 145 9.96 10.58 13.10
N GLY A 146 10.53 10.31 11.93
CA GLY A 146 11.69 11.00 11.38
C GLY A 146 11.39 12.44 10.94
N ALA A 147 10.16 12.70 10.51
CA ALA A 147 9.68 14.03 10.10
C ALA A 147 8.35 14.42 10.75
N GLU A 148 7.97 15.68 10.53
CA GLU A 148 6.65 16.23 10.77
C GLU A 148 6.29 17.07 9.53
N LEU A 149 5.09 16.90 8.99
CA LEU A 149 4.62 17.68 7.84
C LEU A 149 3.37 18.46 8.21
N LEU A 150 3.47 19.79 8.17
CA LEU A 150 2.36 20.72 8.33
C LEU A 150 1.79 21.13 6.97
N ALA A 151 0.68 21.87 6.96
CA ALA A 151 0.06 22.32 5.71
C ALA A 151 1.03 23.18 4.87
N GLU A 152 1.82 24.03 5.52
CA GLU A 152 2.87 24.83 4.89
C GLU A 152 3.98 24.02 4.21
N ASP A 153 4.26 22.80 4.67
CA ASP A 153 5.26 21.91 4.07
C ASP A 153 4.71 21.20 2.82
N LEU A 154 3.39 20.98 2.76
CA LEU A 154 2.70 20.35 1.63
C LEU A 154 2.43 21.32 0.49
N ALA A 155 2.16 22.60 0.78
CA ALA A 155 1.79 23.59 -0.23
C ALA A 155 2.81 23.70 -1.39
N PRO A 156 4.14 23.66 -1.17
CA PRO A 156 5.12 23.67 -2.26
C PRO A 156 5.11 22.43 -3.17
N LEU A 157 4.46 21.33 -2.77
CA LEU A 157 4.45 20.06 -3.49
C LEU A 157 3.24 19.88 -4.42
N MET A 158 2.17 20.67 -4.26
CA MET A 158 0.87 20.46 -4.94
C MET A 158 0.90 20.66 -6.46
N GLY A 159 1.88 21.41 -6.99
CA GLY A 159 1.95 21.76 -8.41
C GLY A 159 2.60 20.73 -9.32
N HIS A 160 3.05 19.60 -8.78
CA HIS A 160 3.72 18.57 -9.57
C HIS A 160 2.73 17.83 -10.50
N PRO A 161 3.09 17.47 -11.74
CA PRO A 161 2.19 16.78 -12.68
C PRO A 161 1.57 15.46 -12.19
N SER A 162 2.24 14.76 -11.27
CA SER A 162 1.70 13.54 -10.66
C SER A 162 0.74 13.79 -9.49
N GLY A 163 0.66 15.03 -8.99
CA GLY A 163 -0.16 15.40 -7.85
C GLY A 163 -1.66 15.15 -8.12
N ILE A 164 -2.31 14.39 -7.24
CA ILE A 164 -3.74 14.05 -7.42
C ILE A 164 -4.62 14.29 -6.19
N GLY A 165 -4.05 14.61 -5.04
CA GLY A 165 -4.84 14.88 -3.84
C GLY A 165 -4.03 14.92 -2.56
N LEU A 166 -4.74 15.09 -1.46
CA LEU A 166 -4.24 14.79 -0.12
C LEU A 166 -4.52 13.33 0.17
N ALA A 167 -3.51 12.62 0.63
CA ALA A 167 -3.59 11.20 0.87
C ALA A 167 -4.41 10.87 2.13
N GLU A 168 -4.42 9.60 2.51
CA GLU A 168 -5.38 9.08 3.46
C GLU A 168 -5.36 9.79 4.81
N PHE A 169 -6.53 10.27 5.26
CA PHE A 169 -6.63 11.07 6.48
C PHE A 169 -6.90 10.22 7.73
N MET A 170 -5.90 9.43 8.14
CA MET A 170 -5.98 8.50 9.27
C MET A 170 -6.26 9.15 10.63
N ASN A 171 -5.87 10.41 10.85
CA ASN A 171 -6.26 11.18 12.02
C ASN A 171 -7.72 11.68 11.91
N TYR A 172 -8.65 10.74 11.71
CA TYR A 172 -10.08 11.00 11.71
C TYR A 172 -10.57 11.63 13.02
N PRO A 173 -10.01 11.35 14.23
CA PRO A 173 -10.39 12.06 15.45
C PRO A 173 -10.12 13.57 15.34
N GLY A 174 -8.96 13.95 14.79
CA GLY A 174 -8.61 15.34 14.50
C GLY A 174 -9.60 15.98 13.52
N VAL A 175 -10.08 15.25 12.51
CA VAL A 175 -11.09 15.75 11.58
C VAL A 175 -12.43 16.01 12.29
N ILE A 176 -13.00 15.01 12.96
CA ILE A 176 -14.34 15.13 13.56
C ILE A 176 -14.39 16.10 14.75
N HIS A 177 -13.26 16.29 15.44
CA HIS A 177 -13.13 17.27 16.52
C HIS A 177 -12.60 18.63 16.06
N ARG A 178 -12.27 18.78 14.77
CA ARG A 178 -11.78 20.02 14.14
C ARG A 178 -10.48 20.53 14.76
N ASP A 179 -9.53 19.62 14.94
CA ASP A 179 -8.17 19.96 15.33
C ASP A 179 -7.60 21.05 14.40
N PRO A 180 -7.00 22.14 14.93
CA PRO A 180 -6.54 23.25 14.11
C PRO A 180 -5.56 22.86 12.99
N GLU A 181 -4.64 21.92 13.23
CA GLU A 181 -3.65 21.50 12.23
C GLU A 181 -4.30 20.60 11.16
N ALA A 182 -5.18 19.69 11.58
CA ALA A 182 -5.98 18.90 10.64
C ALA A 182 -6.82 19.80 9.71
N MET A 183 -7.47 20.83 10.29
CA MET A 183 -8.28 21.78 9.52
C MET A 183 -7.46 22.65 8.57
N LYS A 184 -6.19 22.98 8.90
CA LYS A 184 -5.31 23.70 7.96
C LYS A 184 -5.02 22.85 6.72
N LYS A 185 -4.70 21.57 6.90
CA LYS A 185 -4.47 20.64 5.78
C LYS A 185 -5.73 20.48 4.93
N LEU A 186 -6.90 20.25 5.54
CA LEU A 186 -8.14 20.13 4.77
C LEU A 186 -8.51 21.40 4.00
N ARG A 187 -8.28 22.59 4.57
CA ARG A 187 -8.48 23.86 3.84
C ARG A 187 -7.52 24.04 2.67
N LEU A 188 -6.28 23.56 2.79
CA LEU A 188 -5.31 23.62 1.70
C LEU A 188 -5.76 22.81 0.48
N PHE A 189 -6.50 21.72 0.69
CA PHE A 189 -7.02 20.84 -0.36
C PHE A 189 -8.53 21.00 -0.59
N GLU A 190 -9.13 22.10 -0.11
CA GLU A 190 -10.57 22.33 -0.27
C GLU A 190 -10.96 22.37 -1.76
N GLY A 191 -11.95 21.55 -2.14
CA GLY A 191 -12.39 21.38 -3.53
C GLY A 191 -11.53 20.41 -4.35
N GLY A 192 -10.42 19.91 -3.80
CA GLY A 192 -9.62 18.82 -4.35
C GLY A 192 -10.05 17.44 -3.83
N HIS A 193 -9.28 16.41 -4.20
CA HIS A 193 -9.42 15.07 -3.64
C HIS A 193 -8.74 14.97 -2.28
N VAL A 194 -9.42 14.33 -1.33
CA VAL A 194 -8.86 13.90 -0.05
C VAL A 194 -9.24 12.44 0.16
N ASP A 195 -8.24 11.58 0.33
CA ASP A 195 -8.43 10.17 0.57
C ASP A 195 -8.78 9.90 2.05
N GLY A 196 -9.53 8.83 2.30
CA GLY A 196 -10.09 8.56 3.62
C GLY A 196 -9.59 7.28 4.26
N HIS A 197 -9.37 7.37 5.57
CA HIS A 197 -9.04 6.27 6.46
C HIS A 197 -9.85 6.43 7.75
N CYS A 198 -10.98 5.73 7.85
CA CYS A 198 -11.87 5.81 9.00
C CYS A 198 -12.43 4.44 9.42
N PRO A 199 -11.57 3.54 9.95
CA PRO A 199 -12.01 2.22 10.41
C PRO A 199 -13.08 2.33 11.49
N LEU A 200 -14.19 1.58 11.34
CA LEU A 200 -15.30 1.49 12.29
C LEU A 200 -16.06 2.80 12.56
N LEU A 201 -15.72 3.89 11.87
CA LEU A 201 -16.39 5.18 12.03
C LEU A 201 -17.81 5.11 11.45
N SER A 202 -18.83 5.44 12.26
CA SER A 202 -20.23 5.28 11.88
C SER A 202 -21.10 6.46 12.33
N GLY A 203 -22.38 6.46 11.96
CA GLY A 203 -23.37 7.38 12.49
C GLY A 203 -23.06 8.87 12.25
N LYS A 204 -23.14 9.69 13.29
CA LYS A 204 -22.92 11.14 13.17
C LYS A 204 -21.46 11.50 12.96
N ASP A 205 -20.54 10.70 13.48
CA ASP A 205 -19.11 10.98 13.36
C ASP A 205 -18.65 10.72 11.93
N LEU A 206 -19.14 9.64 11.30
CA LEU A 206 -18.94 9.43 9.86
C LEU A 206 -19.55 10.56 9.02
N ASN A 207 -20.71 11.11 9.41
CA ASN A 207 -21.27 12.27 8.72
C ASN A 207 -20.35 13.49 8.82
N ALA A 208 -19.73 13.73 9.98
CA ALA A 208 -18.80 14.85 10.17
C ALA A 208 -17.54 14.68 9.29
N TYR A 209 -17.00 13.46 9.25
CA TYR A 209 -15.84 13.12 8.42
C TYR A 209 -16.12 13.33 6.92
N VAL A 210 -17.24 12.79 6.42
CA VAL A 210 -17.66 12.99 5.02
C VAL A 210 -17.99 14.46 4.75
N ALA A 211 -18.62 15.18 5.68
CA ALA A 211 -18.91 16.61 5.50
C ALA A 211 -17.64 17.46 5.33
N ALA A 212 -16.48 16.99 5.78
CA ALA A 212 -15.19 17.67 5.62
C ALA A 212 -14.62 17.61 4.19
N GLY A 213 -15.26 16.88 3.27
CA GLY A 213 -14.83 16.77 1.87
C GLY A 213 -14.11 15.46 1.51
N ILE A 214 -13.93 14.56 2.48
CA ILE A 214 -13.28 13.26 2.29
C ILE A 214 -14.26 12.29 1.62
N ARG A 215 -13.83 11.59 0.56
CA ARG A 215 -14.76 10.88 -0.36
C ARG A 215 -14.43 9.43 -0.65
N THR A 216 -13.23 8.97 -0.40
CA THR A 216 -12.81 7.57 -0.55
C THR A 216 -12.54 6.95 0.81
N GLU A 217 -12.47 5.63 0.86
CA GLU A 217 -12.32 4.86 2.08
C GLU A 217 -11.94 3.41 1.76
N HIS A 218 -10.91 2.89 2.43
CA HIS A 218 -10.39 1.52 2.22
C HIS A 218 -10.34 0.66 3.49
N GLU A 219 -10.74 1.19 4.66
CA GLU A 219 -10.64 0.52 5.97
C GLU A 219 -11.92 -0.21 6.42
N ALA A 220 -12.89 -0.39 5.52
CA ALA A 220 -14.09 -1.16 5.84
C ALA A 220 -13.76 -2.66 5.91
N THR A 221 -13.99 -3.27 7.08
CA THR A 221 -13.71 -4.71 7.32
C THR A 221 -14.96 -5.59 7.26
N SER A 222 -16.13 -4.98 7.04
CA SER A 222 -17.40 -5.69 6.92
C SER A 222 -18.33 -5.08 5.87
N ALA A 223 -19.18 -5.91 5.27
CA ALA A 223 -20.20 -5.43 4.33
C ALA A 223 -21.16 -4.41 4.98
N GLY A 224 -21.45 -4.51 6.27
CA GLY A 224 -22.33 -3.57 6.97
C GLY A 224 -21.72 -2.17 7.04
N GLU A 225 -20.46 -2.08 7.40
CA GLU A 225 -19.70 -0.83 7.48
C GLU A 225 -19.53 -0.20 6.09
N ALA A 226 -19.08 -0.97 5.10
CA ALA A 226 -18.92 -0.53 3.72
C ALA A 226 -20.26 -0.01 3.15
N LEU A 227 -21.37 -0.69 3.43
CA LEU A 227 -22.69 -0.27 2.98
C LEU A 227 -23.14 1.07 3.60
N GLU A 228 -22.82 1.33 4.87
CA GLU A 228 -23.10 2.64 5.47
C GLU A 228 -22.28 3.75 4.80
N LYS A 229 -20.99 3.51 4.58
CA LYS A 229 -20.06 4.43 3.90
C LYS A 229 -20.54 4.76 2.47
N LEU A 230 -20.93 3.74 1.69
CA LEU A 230 -21.55 3.91 0.37
C LEU A 230 -22.83 4.76 0.42
N ARG A 231 -23.73 4.48 1.37
CA ARG A 231 -25.00 5.22 1.52
C ARG A 231 -24.82 6.67 1.93
N LYS A 232 -23.67 7.01 2.51
CA LYS A 232 -23.27 8.39 2.83
C LYS A 232 -22.48 9.07 1.71
N GLY A 233 -22.33 8.41 0.56
CA GLY A 233 -21.75 8.98 -0.64
C GLY A 233 -20.23 8.86 -0.71
N MET A 234 -19.61 8.02 0.13
CA MET A 234 -18.21 7.65 -0.06
C MET A 234 -18.09 6.62 -1.17
N ARG A 235 -16.93 6.59 -1.82
CA ARG A 235 -16.47 5.49 -2.65
C ARG A 235 -15.72 4.50 -1.77
N VAL A 236 -16.06 3.22 -1.87
CA VAL A 236 -15.36 2.16 -1.12
C VAL A 236 -14.30 1.56 -2.02
N LEU A 237 -13.06 1.61 -1.59
CA LEU A 237 -11.93 0.95 -2.23
C LEU A 237 -11.79 -0.41 -1.54
N ILE A 238 -12.15 -1.49 -2.24
CA ILE A 238 -12.03 -2.85 -1.68
C ILE A 238 -10.55 -3.20 -1.68
N ARG A 239 -10.01 -3.42 -0.48
CA ARG A 239 -8.61 -3.77 -0.25
C ARG A 239 -8.37 -5.28 -0.25
N ASP A 240 -7.27 -5.69 -0.85
CA ASP A 240 -6.69 -7.03 -0.66
C ASP A 240 -5.15 -6.97 -0.73
N GLY A 241 -4.55 -6.73 0.44
CA GLY A 241 -3.10 -6.67 0.64
C GLY A 241 -2.52 -7.95 1.25
N SER A 242 -1.23 -7.93 1.56
CA SER A 242 -0.50 -9.06 2.15
C SER A 242 -1.03 -9.45 3.54
N VAL A 243 -1.46 -8.47 4.35
CA VAL A 243 -2.11 -8.71 5.66
C VAL A 243 -3.58 -8.32 5.64
N SER A 244 -3.94 -7.18 5.04
CA SER A 244 -5.30 -6.64 5.05
C SER A 244 -6.20 -7.26 3.97
N LYS A 245 -6.82 -8.41 4.28
CA LYS A 245 -7.59 -9.24 3.33
C LYS A 245 -9.10 -9.03 3.45
N ASP A 246 -9.59 -7.85 3.02
CA ASP A 246 -11.00 -7.43 3.16
C ASP A 246 -11.90 -7.82 1.97
N MET A 247 -11.30 -8.24 0.84
CA MET A 247 -12.01 -8.56 -0.40
C MET A 247 -13.20 -9.52 -0.19
N HIS A 248 -12.99 -10.63 0.52
CA HIS A 248 -14.04 -11.62 0.74
C HIS A 248 -15.24 -11.06 1.52
N ALA A 249 -14.99 -10.19 2.50
CA ALA A 249 -16.05 -9.59 3.31
C ALA A 249 -16.86 -8.55 2.52
N LEU A 250 -16.22 -7.86 1.58
CA LEU A 250 -16.81 -6.75 0.82
C LEU A 250 -17.36 -7.17 -0.55
N GLN A 251 -16.89 -8.29 -1.11
CA GLN A 251 -17.28 -8.82 -2.41
C GLN A 251 -18.81 -8.86 -2.63
N PRO A 252 -19.66 -9.26 -1.66
CA PRO A 252 -21.11 -9.30 -1.86
C PRO A 252 -21.74 -7.94 -2.20
N LEU A 253 -21.04 -6.83 -1.94
CA LEU A 253 -21.50 -5.49 -2.28
C LEU A 253 -21.16 -5.10 -3.71
N LEU A 254 -20.18 -5.72 -4.37
CA LEU A 254 -19.76 -5.35 -5.72
C LEU A 254 -20.69 -5.96 -6.77
N SER A 255 -21.56 -5.11 -7.31
CA SER A 255 -22.53 -5.45 -8.37
C SER A 255 -22.49 -4.38 -9.44
N GLU A 256 -23.12 -4.61 -10.59
CA GLU A 256 -23.20 -3.56 -11.63
C GLU A 256 -23.88 -2.27 -11.14
N ARG A 257 -24.78 -2.37 -10.14
CA ARG A 257 -25.45 -1.22 -9.52
C ARG A 257 -24.49 -0.38 -8.66
N THR A 258 -23.60 -1.03 -7.93
CA THR A 258 -22.72 -0.41 -6.93
C THR A 258 -21.32 -0.13 -7.46
N ALA A 259 -20.90 -0.82 -8.53
CA ALA A 259 -19.61 -0.65 -9.17
C ALA A 259 -19.24 0.82 -9.45
N PRO A 260 -20.14 1.74 -9.84
CA PRO A 260 -19.78 3.15 -10.02
C PRO A 260 -19.20 3.84 -8.76
N TYR A 261 -19.43 3.30 -7.57
CA TYR A 261 -18.94 3.80 -6.28
C TYR A 261 -17.96 2.84 -5.58
N MET A 262 -17.53 1.78 -6.25
CA MET A 262 -16.60 0.81 -5.69
C MET A 262 -15.38 0.66 -6.59
N CYS A 263 -14.20 0.61 -5.97
CA CYS A 263 -12.93 0.43 -6.67
C CYS A 263 -12.13 -0.70 -6.01
N LEU A 264 -10.99 -1.06 -6.59
CA LEU A 264 -10.06 -2.04 -6.02
C LEU A 264 -8.75 -1.36 -5.63
N CYS A 265 -8.17 -1.78 -4.51
CA CYS A 265 -6.86 -1.35 -4.08
C CYS A 265 -6.08 -2.49 -3.42
N THR A 266 -4.76 -2.40 -3.43
CA THR A 266 -3.91 -3.40 -2.75
C THR A 266 -3.38 -2.94 -1.42
N ASP A 267 -3.31 -1.63 -1.19
CA ASP A 267 -2.72 -1.05 0.02
C ASP A 267 -1.26 -1.53 0.18
N ASP A 268 -0.99 -2.42 1.13
CA ASP A 268 0.33 -3.02 1.34
C ASP A 268 0.48 -4.39 0.69
N ARG A 269 1.36 -4.50 -0.32
CA ARG A 269 1.64 -5.78 -0.97
C ARG A 269 3.11 -5.95 -1.37
N ASN A 270 3.73 -7.04 -0.91
CA ASN A 270 5.14 -7.32 -1.18
C ASN A 270 5.35 -8.17 -2.46
N PRO A 271 6.58 -8.20 -3.05
CA PRO A 271 6.86 -8.93 -4.28
C PRO A 271 6.68 -10.45 -4.19
N LEU A 272 6.80 -11.03 -2.98
CA LEU A 272 6.52 -12.46 -2.77
C LEU A 272 5.03 -12.74 -2.89
N ASP A 273 4.20 -11.94 -2.24
CA ASP A 273 2.74 -12.07 -2.34
C ASP A 273 2.25 -11.80 -3.78
N ILE A 274 2.81 -10.79 -4.47
CA ILE A 274 2.54 -10.53 -5.90
C ILE A 274 2.94 -11.73 -6.78
N ALA A 275 4.05 -12.40 -6.46
CA ALA A 275 4.47 -13.59 -7.19
C ALA A 275 3.54 -14.80 -6.94
N GLU A 276 3.07 -14.99 -5.70
CA GLU A 276 2.22 -16.11 -5.30
C GLU A 276 0.76 -15.97 -5.78
N HIS A 277 0.22 -14.75 -5.74
CA HIS A 277 -1.20 -14.51 -5.98
C HIS A 277 -1.47 -13.64 -7.21
N GLY A 278 -0.69 -12.57 -7.38
CA GLY A 278 -0.89 -11.50 -8.36
C GLY A 278 -1.12 -10.16 -7.68
N HIS A 279 -1.57 -9.16 -8.44
CA HIS A 279 -1.89 -7.82 -7.95
C HIS A 279 -3.41 -7.57 -8.11
N LEU A 280 -3.83 -6.51 -8.80
CA LEU A 280 -5.25 -6.33 -9.13
C LEU A 280 -5.81 -7.45 -10.03
N ASP A 281 -4.96 -8.07 -10.86
CA ASP A 281 -5.38 -9.21 -11.69
C ASP A 281 -5.88 -10.39 -10.84
N TYR A 282 -5.26 -10.61 -9.67
CA TYR A 282 -5.71 -11.59 -8.68
C TYR A 282 -7.08 -11.23 -8.10
N MET A 283 -7.28 -9.96 -7.73
CA MET A 283 -8.54 -9.51 -7.16
C MET A 283 -9.68 -9.65 -8.17
N ILE A 284 -9.44 -9.30 -9.44
CA ILE A 284 -10.43 -9.45 -10.53
C ILE A 284 -10.80 -10.94 -10.69
N ARG A 285 -9.81 -11.82 -10.88
CA ARG A 285 -10.05 -13.28 -10.99
C ARG A 285 -10.85 -13.80 -9.80
N THR A 286 -10.43 -13.44 -8.60
CA THR A 286 -11.00 -13.98 -7.35
C THR A 286 -12.43 -13.48 -7.14
N MET A 287 -12.70 -12.19 -7.36
CA MET A 287 -14.06 -11.66 -7.27
C MET A 287 -15.00 -12.32 -8.28
N ILE A 288 -14.57 -12.52 -9.53
CA ILE A 288 -15.37 -13.21 -10.55
C ILE A 288 -15.62 -14.66 -10.14
N ALA A 289 -14.60 -15.37 -9.65
CA ALA A 289 -14.75 -16.73 -9.14
C ALA A 289 -15.72 -16.83 -7.94
N LEU A 290 -15.80 -15.78 -7.12
CA LEU A 290 -16.76 -15.64 -6.01
C LEU A 290 -18.17 -15.22 -6.46
N GLY A 291 -18.38 -14.96 -7.75
CA GLY A 291 -19.70 -14.65 -8.34
C GLY A 291 -19.96 -13.16 -8.62
N THR A 292 -18.94 -12.29 -8.53
CA THR A 292 -19.06 -10.91 -9.01
C THR A 292 -19.20 -10.91 -10.54
N PRO A 293 -20.18 -10.18 -11.12
CA PRO A 293 -20.29 -10.05 -12.57
C PRO A 293 -19.00 -9.46 -13.18
N PRO A 294 -18.45 -10.02 -14.27
CA PRO A 294 -17.21 -9.52 -14.88
C PRO A 294 -17.24 -8.01 -15.16
N LEU A 295 -18.35 -7.49 -15.71
CA LEU A 295 -18.51 -6.05 -15.96
C LEU A 295 -18.33 -5.20 -14.69
N ALA A 296 -18.83 -5.66 -13.54
CA ALA A 296 -18.67 -4.95 -12.27
C ALA A 296 -17.22 -4.97 -11.78
N ALA A 297 -16.53 -6.11 -11.89
CA ALA A 297 -15.13 -6.25 -11.49
C ALA A 297 -14.21 -5.37 -12.35
N TYR A 298 -14.35 -5.44 -13.68
CA TYR A 298 -13.53 -4.61 -14.58
C TYR A 298 -13.85 -3.12 -14.42
N ARG A 299 -15.13 -2.71 -14.23
CA ARG A 299 -15.45 -1.30 -13.90
C ARG A 299 -14.75 -0.83 -12.62
N ALA A 300 -14.80 -1.63 -11.55
CA ALA A 300 -14.15 -1.30 -10.28
C ALA A 300 -12.62 -1.13 -10.44
N ALA A 301 -11.98 -1.97 -11.25
CA ALA A 301 -10.55 -1.92 -11.53
C ALA A 301 -10.11 -0.83 -12.53
N THR A 302 -11.05 -0.15 -13.21
CA THR A 302 -10.74 0.75 -14.34
C THR A 302 -11.59 2.03 -14.31
N LEU A 303 -12.79 2.02 -14.89
CA LEU A 303 -13.65 3.19 -15.05
C LEU A 303 -14.01 3.84 -13.72
N SER A 304 -14.46 3.05 -12.74
CA SER A 304 -14.85 3.56 -11.42
C SER A 304 -13.66 4.13 -10.67
N ALA A 305 -12.50 3.49 -10.79
CA ALA A 305 -11.24 3.98 -10.26
C ALA A 305 -10.84 5.33 -10.88
N ALA A 306 -10.90 5.43 -12.21
CA ALA A 306 -10.60 6.68 -12.91
C ALA A 306 -11.54 7.83 -12.46
N GLU A 307 -12.84 7.55 -12.38
CA GLU A 307 -13.85 8.51 -11.92
C GLU A 307 -13.70 8.87 -10.43
N ALA A 308 -13.15 7.99 -9.59
CA ALA A 308 -12.93 8.25 -8.16
C ALA A 308 -11.90 9.34 -7.92
N PHE A 309 -10.89 9.42 -8.79
CA PHE A 309 -9.78 10.36 -8.70
C PHE A 309 -9.82 11.44 -9.78
N GLY A 310 -10.94 11.57 -10.50
CA GLY A 310 -11.14 12.61 -11.52
C GLY A 310 -10.27 12.45 -12.78
N LEU A 311 -9.78 11.24 -13.06
CA LEU A 311 -8.97 10.90 -14.23
C LEU A 311 -9.85 10.78 -15.48
N LYS A 312 -10.04 11.88 -16.19
CA LYS A 312 -10.93 11.93 -17.38
C LYS A 312 -10.32 11.29 -18.62
N ASP A 313 -9.02 11.10 -18.65
CA ASP A 313 -8.26 10.62 -19.79
C ASP A 313 -8.23 9.10 -19.92
N ARG A 314 -8.66 8.31 -18.92
CA ARG A 314 -8.51 6.83 -18.98
C ARG A 314 -9.73 6.08 -18.42
N GLY A 315 -9.54 4.79 -18.14
CA GLY A 315 -10.56 3.90 -17.56
C GLY A 315 -11.51 3.29 -18.59
N MET A 316 -11.26 3.49 -19.89
CA MET A 316 -12.08 2.96 -20.97
C MET A 316 -11.26 2.88 -22.27
N ILE A 317 -11.49 1.85 -23.09
CA ILE A 317 -10.96 1.79 -24.46
C ILE A 317 -11.91 2.56 -25.37
N ALA A 318 -11.64 3.85 -25.58
CA ALA A 318 -12.47 4.72 -26.39
C ALA A 318 -11.65 5.87 -27.00
N PRO A 319 -12.10 6.47 -28.13
CA PRO A 319 -11.41 7.61 -28.74
C PRO A 319 -11.23 8.78 -27.76
N GLY A 320 -10.05 9.37 -27.75
CA GLY A 320 -9.65 10.45 -26.84
C GLY A 320 -9.16 9.98 -25.46
N LYS A 321 -9.20 8.67 -25.17
CA LYS A 321 -8.63 8.10 -23.95
C LYS A 321 -7.15 7.76 -24.13
N ARG A 322 -6.39 7.78 -23.04
CA ARG A 322 -5.01 7.29 -22.95
C ARG A 322 -4.99 5.81 -23.32
N ALA A 323 -4.01 5.41 -24.13
CA ALA A 323 -3.80 4.04 -24.57
C ALA A 323 -3.20 3.17 -23.46
N ASP A 324 -3.95 3.05 -22.38
CA ASP A 324 -3.76 2.11 -21.28
C ASP A 324 -4.62 0.89 -21.53
N ILE A 325 -4.02 -0.19 -22.01
CA ILE A 325 -4.74 -1.36 -22.53
C ILE A 325 -4.04 -2.63 -22.03
N VAL A 326 -4.83 -3.58 -21.55
CA VAL A 326 -4.39 -4.93 -21.22
C VAL A 326 -5.05 -5.90 -22.21
N ALA A 327 -4.24 -6.68 -22.91
CA ALA A 327 -4.72 -7.81 -23.68
C ALA A 327 -4.64 -9.07 -22.80
N ILE A 328 -5.79 -9.66 -22.48
CA ILE A 328 -5.94 -10.81 -21.59
C ILE A 328 -6.46 -12.04 -22.35
N ASP A 329 -6.24 -13.22 -21.77
CA ASP A 329 -6.69 -14.51 -22.30
C ASP A 329 -8.22 -14.72 -22.21
N SER A 330 -8.83 -14.33 -21.10
CA SER A 330 -10.27 -14.43 -20.81
C SER A 330 -10.67 -13.46 -19.70
N LEU A 331 -11.96 -13.14 -19.58
CA LEU A 331 -12.43 -12.23 -18.53
C LEU A 331 -12.24 -12.83 -17.14
N GLU A 332 -12.50 -14.13 -16.99
CA GLU A 332 -12.39 -14.87 -15.73
C GLU A 332 -10.92 -15.15 -15.36
N GLY A 333 -10.06 -15.41 -16.34
CA GLY A 333 -8.63 -15.68 -16.14
C GLY A 333 -7.80 -14.42 -15.95
N CYS A 334 -8.14 -13.31 -16.61
CA CYS A 334 -7.44 -12.02 -16.46
C CYS A 334 -5.89 -12.16 -16.55
N HIS A 335 -5.39 -13.10 -17.36
CA HIS A 335 -3.95 -13.32 -17.50
C HIS A 335 -3.43 -12.42 -18.62
N ALA A 336 -2.76 -11.33 -18.25
CA ALA A 336 -2.17 -10.38 -19.19
C ALA A 336 -1.16 -11.09 -20.12
N GLN A 337 -1.41 -10.99 -21.43
CA GLN A 337 -0.52 -11.43 -22.50
C GLN A 337 0.30 -10.25 -23.05
N MET A 338 -0.25 -9.05 -22.98
CA MET A 338 0.39 -7.81 -23.39
C MET A 338 -0.23 -6.63 -22.64
N VAL A 339 0.60 -5.66 -22.27
CA VAL A 339 0.14 -4.42 -21.63
C VAL A 339 0.73 -3.22 -22.36
N LEU A 340 -0.12 -2.25 -22.67
CA LEU A 340 0.28 -0.93 -23.12
C LEU A 340 0.04 0.07 -22.00
N ALA A 341 1.04 0.86 -21.64
CA ALA A 341 0.92 2.00 -20.74
C ALA A 341 1.22 3.27 -21.54
N GLY A 342 0.21 4.12 -21.73
CA GLY A 342 0.31 5.32 -22.56
C GLY A 342 0.77 5.04 -23.98
N GLY A 343 0.30 3.94 -24.58
CA GLY A 343 0.66 3.52 -25.94
C GLY A 343 2.01 2.82 -26.08
N VAL A 344 2.77 2.64 -24.99
CA VAL A 344 4.05 1.93 -24.98
C VAL A 344 3.85 0.51 -24.47
N VAL A 345 4.31 -0.49 -25.22
CA VAL A 345 4.26 -1.90 -24.79
C VAL A 345 5.24 -2.13 -23.64
N ALA A 346 4.74 -2.65 -22.51
CA ALA A 346 5.52 -2.94 -21.32
C ALA A 346 6.45 -4.14 -21.57
N THR A 347 7.73 -3.85 -21.87
CA THR A 347 8.78 -4.83 -22.15
C THR A 347 10.04 -4.48 -21.38
N ASP A 348 10.94 -5.45 -21.19
CA ASP A 348 12.25 -5.19 -20.57
C ASP A 348 13.02 -4.06 -21.26
N ALA A 349 12.91 -3.98 -22.60
CA ALA A 349 13.52 -2.91 -23.38
C ALA A 349 12.90 -1.54 -23.07
N ALA A 350 11.59 -1.46 -22.91
CA ALA A 350 10.91 -0.22 -22.53
C ALA A 350 11.27 0.22 -21.10
N PHE A 351 11.35 -0.73 -20.16
CA PHE A 351 11.79 -0.44 -18.79
C PHE A 351 13.25 0.02 -18.71
N ALA A 352 14.13 -0.58 -19.51
CA ALA A 352 15.54 -0.19 -19.59
C ALA A 352 15.77 1.18 -20.25
N ALA A 353 14.83 1.65 -21.08
CA ALA A 353 14.91 2.94 -21.77
C ALA A 353 14.48 4.14 -20.91
N ARG A 354 13.95 3.90 -19.70
CA ARG A 354 13.51 4.94 -18.76
C ARG A 354 14.71 5.74 -18.22
N GLY A 355 14.44 6.95 -17.74
CA GLY A 355 15.38 7.68 -16.89
C GLY A 355 15.48 7.07 -15.49
N SER A 356 16.40 7.56 -14.68
CA SER A 356 16.59 7.14 -13.29
C SER A 356 16.62 8.35 -12.36
N VAL A 357 16.19 8.15 -11.12
CA VAL A 357 16.30 9.13 -10.04
C VAL A 357 17.24 8.56 -8.97
N GLU A 358 18.11 9.41 -8.40
CA GLU A 358 19.01 8.98 -7.34
C GLU A 358 18.22 8.63 -6.08
N SER A 359 18.56 7.53 -5.42
CA SER A 359 17.91 7.10 -4.18
C SER A 359 18.15 8.09 -3.04
N VAL A 360 17.13 8.31 -2.21
CA VAL A 360 17.20 9.19 -1.03
C VAL A 360 17.17 8.39 0.29
N GLY A 361 17.39 9.06 1.41
CA GLY A 361 17.15 8.47 2.74
C GLY A 361 18.12 7.36 3.18
N ARG A 362 19.29 7.24 2.53
CA ARG A 362 20.40 6.35 2.97
C ARG A 362 20.86 6.70 4.39
N GLY A 363 21.30 5.70 5.14
CA GLY A 363 21.76 5.88 6.54
C GLY A 363 20.69 6.50 7.46
N SER A 364 19.41 6.17 7.25
CA SER A 364 18.32 6.70 8.06
C SER A 364 18.18 6.03 9.43
N VAL A 365 18.78 4.85 9.63
CA VAL A 365 18.81 4.15 10.92
C VAL A 365 19.92 4.75 11.80
N LYS A 366 19.51 5.45 12.85
CA LYS A 366 20.36 6.19 13.80
C LYS A 366 19.97 5.85 15.25
N ALA A 367 19.58 4.61 15.49
CA ALA A 367 19.23 4.15 16.83
C ALA A 367 20.49 4.06 17.71
N PRO A 368 20.37 4.30 19.03
CA PRO A 368 21.44 3.94 19.95
C PRO A 368 21.64 2.42 19.96
N ARG A 369 22.87 1.96 20.20
CA ARG A 369 23.17 0.53 20.35
C ARG A 369 22.30 -0.07 21.46
N LEU A 370 21.47 -1.06 21.09
CA LEU A 370 20.56 -1.74 22.00
C LEU A 370 21.27 -2.87 22.74
N VAL A 371 20.97 -3.00 24.03
CA VAL A 371 21.50 -4.08 24.89
C VAL A 371 20.37 -4.91 25.50
N PRO A 372 20.61 -6.19 25.84
CA PRO A 372 19.58 -7.11 26.33
C PRO A 372 18.72 -6.57 27.48
N GLY A 373 19.33 -5.82 28.40
CA GLY A 373 18.63 -5.24 29.55
C GLY A 373 17.52 -4.25 29.20
N GLN A 374 17.53 -3.66 28.00
CA GLN A 374 16.49 -2.72 27.54
C GLN A 374 15.20 -3.41 27.09
N PHE A 375 15.21 -4.73 26.86
CA PHE A 375 14.03 -5.50 26.46
C PHE A 375 13.20 -6.04 27.65
N ARG A 376 13.64 -5.76 28.87
CA ARG A 376 12.93 -6.12 30.11
C ARG A 376 11.65 -5.30 30.27
N ALA A 377 10.61 -5.88 30.88
CA ALA A 377 9.45 -5.12 31.37
C ALA A 377 9.52 -4.97 32.88
N ILE A 378 9.85 -3.75 33.32
CA ILE A 378 10.10 -3.40 34.73
C ILE A 378 8.83 -3.05 35.53
N GLY A 379 7.64 -3.16 34.95
CA GLY A 379 6.38 -2.83 35.61
C GLY A 379 6.15 -3.68 36.87
N ASN A 380 5.63 -3.05 37.93
CA ASN A 380 5.43 -3.68 39.25
C ASN A 380 4.07 -4.39 39.42
N ARG A 381 3.29 -4.52 38.34
CA ARG A 381 2.02 -5.23 38.27
C ARG A 381 2.14 -6.47 37.39
N GLU A 382 1.64 -7.60 37.89
CA GLU A 382 1.58 -8.87 37.18
C GLU A 382 0.49 -8.87 36.09
N GLU A 383 -0.66 -8.23 36.35
CA GLU A 383 -1.66 -7.97 35.31
C GLU A 383 -1.03 -7.05 34.26
N THR A 384 -0.98 -7.53 33.03
CA THR A 384 -0.26 -6.88 31.93
C THR A 384 -1.16 -6.77 30.71
N ASP A 385 -1.18 -5.59 30.09
CA ASP A 385 -1.82 -5.37 28.80
C ASP A 385 -1.03 -6.07 27.69
N VAL A 386 -1.72 -6.86 26.87
CA VAL A 386 -1.12 -7.68 25.81
C VAL A 386 -1.85 -7.41 24.50
N ILE A 387 -1.09 -7.20 23.43
CA ILE A 387 -1.63 -7.07 22.07
C ILE A 387 -2.02 -8.46 21.58
N GLY A 388 -3.29 -8.69 21.27
CA GLY A 388 -3.76 -9.91 20.62
C GLY A 388 -3.83 -9.76 19.11
N ILE A 389 -3.08 -10.58 18.37
CA ILE A 389 -3.12 -10.60 16.90
C ILE A 389 -4.39 -11.30 16.41
N ARG A 390 -4.99 -10.73 15.37
CA ARG A 390 -6.00 -11.38 14.54
C ARG A 390 -5.40 -11.61 13.16
N GLU A 391 -5.10 -12.87 12.84
CA GLU A 391 -4.45 -13.21 11.56
C GLU A 391 -5.28 -12.72 10.36
N GLY A 392 -4.61 -12.10 9.39
CA GLY A 392 -5.24 -11.53 8.19
C GLY A 392 -6.02 -10.23 8.45
N GLN A 393 -5.80 -9.58 9.60
CA GLN A 393 -6.40 -8.29 9.95
C GLN A 393 -5.39 -7.38 10.63
N ILE A 394 -5.55 -6.08 10.42
CA ILE A 394 -4.78 -5.03 11.10
C ILE A 394 -5.36 -4.66 12.47
N LEU A 395 -6.59 -5.08 12.75
CA LEU A 395 -7.25 -4.94 14.04
C LEU A 395 -6.60 -5.86 15.09
N THR A 396 -6.38 -5.32 16.28
CA THR A 396 -5.85 -6.05 17.44
C THR A 396 -6.86 -6.14 18.57
N ASP A 397 -6.74 -7.19 19.37
CA ASP A 397 -7.44 -7.32 20.65
C ASP A 397 -6.62 -6.72 21.80
N HIS A 398 -7.32 -6.05 22.73
CA HIS A 398 -6.74 -5.62 24.01
C HIS A 398 -6.93 -6.74 25.04
N LEU A 399 -5.91 -7.58 25.20
CA LEU A 399 -5.92 -8.68 26.16
C LEU A 399 -5.33 -8.26 27.50
N ARG A 400 -5.73 -8.95 28.58
CA ARG A 400 -5.11 -8.85 29.90
C ARG A 400 -4.66 -10.22 30.36
N GLU A 401 -3.37 -10.35 30.66
CA GLU A 401 -2.77 -11.60 31.08
C GLU A 401 -2.01 -11.40 32.39
N THR A 402 -2.03 -12.41 33.27
CA THR A 402 -1.17 -12.45 34.45
C THR A 402 0.20 -12.99 34.07
N ILE A 403 1.24 -12.18 34.22
CA ILE A 403 2.64 -12.54 33.94
C ILE A 403 3.44 -12.33 35.22
N ALA A 404 4.08 -13.40 35.71
CA ALA A 404 4.85 -13.36 36.94
C ALA A 404 6.07 -12.42 36.79
N ILE A 405 6.38 -11.71 37.86
CA ILE A 405 7.58 -10.87 37.94
C ILE A 405 8.69 -11.70 38.59
N GLU A 406 9.73 -11.99 37.80
CA GLU A 406 10.90 -12.76 38.23
C GLU A 406 12.15 -11.88 38.09
N ASP A 407 12.90 -11.71 39.18
CA ASP A 407 14.09 -10.84 39.25
C ASP A 407 13.85 -9.40 38.75
N GLY A 408 12.63 -8.88 38.90
CA GLY A 408 12.24 -7.54 38.43
C GLY A 408 12.01 -7.46 36.91
N ASP A 409 11.67 -8.57 36.26
CA ASP A 409 11.26 -8.64 34.87
C ASP A 409 10.04 -9.54 34.68
N LYS A 410 9.18 -9.18 33.75
CA LYS A 410 8.14 -10.07 33.23
C LYS A 410 8.73 -10.74 32.00
N ARG A 411 9.09 -12.02 32.09
CA ARG A 411 9.76 -12.71 30.98
C ARG A 411 8.76 -13.18 29.92
N PRO A 412 9.19 -13.33 28.65
CA PRO A 412 8.42 -14.04 27.63
C PRO A 412 8.07 -15.47 28.07
N ASP A 413 6.87 -15.93 27.71
CA ASP A 413 6.38 -17.30 27.94
C ASP A 413 5.91 -17.88 26.61
N ALA A 414 6.83 -18.55 25.91
CA ALA A 414 6.57 -19.17 24.61
C ALA A 414 5.49 -20.26 24.66
N ALA A 415 5.30 -20.93 25.81
CA ALA A 415 4.28 -21.97 25.97
C ALA A 415 2.86 -21.39 26.02
N ARG A 416 2.73 -20.12 26.45
CA ARG A 416 1.48 -19.34 26.41
C ARG A 416 1.38 -18.42 25.20
N ASP A 417 2.37 -18.46 24.30
CA ASP A 417 2.52 -17.53 23.18
C ASP A 417 2.54 -16.06 23.63
N LEU A 418 3.22 -15.78 24.74
CA LEU A 418 3.42 -14.42 25.25
C LEU A 418 4.85 -13.97 24.93
N VAL A 419 5.02 -13.30 23.80
CA VAL A 419 6.33 -12.91 23.29
C VAL A 419 6.60 -11.44 23.59
N ARG A 420 7.88 -11.09 23.78
CA ARG A 420 8.29 -9.69 23.96
C ARG A 420 8.07 -8.95 22.65
N ILE A 421 7.54 -7.73 22.72
CA ILE A 421 7.67 -6.73 21.67
C ILE A 421 8.43 -5.52 22.22
N ALA A 422 9.27 -4.91 21.38
CA ALA A 422 9.95 -3.66 21.69
C ALA A 422 9.96 -2.74 20.47
N VAL A 423 9.82 -1.45 20.73
CA VAL A 423 9.93 -0.38 19.73
C VAL A 423 11.03 0.58 20.18
N ALA A 424 12.08 0.71 19.37
CA ALA A 424 13.24 1.55 19.65
C ALA A 424 13.35 2.70 18.64
N GLU A 425 13.37 3.94 19.14
CA GLU A 425 13.46 5.14 18.31
C GLU A 425 14.75 5.13 17.49
N ARG A 426 14.62 5.28 16.16
CA ARG A 426 15.73 5.09 15.23
C ARG A 426 16.07 6.31 14.39
N HIS A 427 15.39 7.43 14.57
CA HIS A 427 15.64 8.65 13.80
C HIS A 427 16.68 9.57 14.47
N GLY A 428 17.16 9.20 15.66
CA GLY A 428 18.18 9.92 16.42
C GLY A 428 17.63 11.14 17.16
N LYS A 429 16.33 11.12 17.51
CA LYS A 429 15.65 12.26 18.17
C LYS A 429 15.64 12.16 19.69
N ASN A 430 15.36 10.98 20.24
CA ASN A 430 15.17 10.83 21.70
C ASN A 430 15.80 9.56 22.29
N GLY A 431 16.09 8.53 21.48
CA GLY A 431 16.68 7.27 21.94
C GLY A 431 15.77 6.42 22.83
N ASN A 432 14.45 6.65 22.80
CA ASN A 432 13.47 5.91 23.56
C ASN A 432 13.44 4.43 23.15
N VAL A 433 13.16 3.56 24.12
CA VAL A 433 12.85 2.14 23.89
C VAL A 433 11.66 1.78 24.76
N ALA A 434 10.55 1.39 24.12
CA ALA A 434 9.37 0.88 24.78
C ALA A 434 9.32 -0.64 24.67
N THR A 435 8.75 -1.29 25.67
CA THR A 435 8.54 -2.74 25.69
C THR A 435 7.09 -3.08 26.05
N GLY A 436 6.60 -4.17 25.47
CA GLY A 436 5.25 -4.69 25.69
C GLY A 436 5.20 -6.20 25.48
N PHE A 437 3.99 -6.73 25.37
CA PHE A 437 3.76 -8.14 25.05
C PHE A 437 2.76 -8.28 23.91
N VAL A 438 2.97 -9.31 23.10
CA VAL A 438 2.06 -9.70 22.03
C VAL A 438 1.78 -11.19 22.09
N LYS A 439 0.56 -11.57 21.70
CA LYS A 439 0.07 -12.94 21.59
C LYS A 439 -0.46 -13.18 20.18
N GLY A 440 -0.11 -14.33 19.61
CA GLY A 440 -0.50 -14.77 18.26
C GLY A 440 0.66 -14.94 17.28
N PHE A 441 1.92 -14.77 17.70
CA PHE A 441 3.08 -14.97 16.82
C PHE A 441 3.47 -16.43 16.67
N GLY A 442 3.33 -17.23 17.74
CA GLY A 442 3.82 -18.61 17.82
C GLY A 442 5.32 -18.75 18.08
N LEU A 443 6.06 -17.64 18.27
CA LEU A 443 7.52 -17.63 18.39
C LEU A 443 8.00 -18.44 19.61
N GLN A 444 8.82 -19.46 19.37
CA GLN A 444 9.36 -20.38 20.39
C GLN A 444 10.83 -20.12 20.75
N SER A 445 11.58 -19.46 19.87
CA SER A 445 13.01 -19.16 20.07
C SER A 445 13.42 -17.94 19.26
N GLY A 446 14.53 -17.30 19.62
CA GLY A 446 15.12 -16.22 18.82
C GLY A 446 14.30 -14.94 18.80
N ALA A 447 14.52 -14.15 17.75
CA ALA A 447 13.89 -12.87 17.53
C ALA A 447 13.75 -12.55 16.03
N ILE A 448 12.78 -11.70 15.71
CA ILE A 448 12.69 -11.00 14.41
C ILE A 448 12.70 -9.49 14.67
N ALA A 449 13.31 -8.73 13.77
CA ALA A 449 13.37 -7.27 13.84
C ALA A 449 13.12 -6.64 12.46
N SER A 450 12.56 -5.43 12.48
CA SER A 450 12.17 -4.68 11.29
C SER A 450 12.34 -3.17 11.49
N THR A 451 12.74 -2.44 10.45
CA THR A 451 12.59 -0.97 10.39
C THR A 451 11.31 -0.51 9.70
N VAL A 452 10.56 -1.42 9.07
CA VAL A 452 9.18 -1.18 8.62
C VAL A 452 8.26 -1.39 9.82
N CYS A 453 7.65 -0.29 10.25
CA CYS A 453 6.93 -0.20 11.52
C CYS A 453 5.93 0.96 11.42
N HIS A 454 4.73 0.70 10.90
CA HIS A 454 3.78 1.72 10.48
C HIS A 454 3.37 2.64 11.65
N ASP A 455 3.34 3.97 11.51
CA ASP A 455 3.92 4.78 10.42
C ASP A 455 5.21 5.47 10.85
N HIS A 456 5.51 5.48 12.15
CA HIS A 456 6.69 6.18 12.66
C HIS A 456 8.01 5.51 12.24
N HIS A 457 7.97 4.27 11.75
CA HIS A 457 9.09 3.48 11.26
C HIS A 457 10.30 3.48 12.17
N ASN A 458 10.06 3.17 13.44
CA ASN A 458 11.12 2.89 14.40
C ASN A 458 11.53 1.43 14.29
N ILE A 459 12.59 1.01 14.99
CA ILE A 459 12.93 -0.41 15.02
C ILE A 459 11.86 -1.13 15.84
N ALA A 460 11.13 -2.05 15.23
CA ALA A 460 10.28 -3.00 15.93
C ALA A 460 10.99 -4.34 16.04
N CYS A 461 10.94 -4.96 17.22
CA CYS A 461 11.53 -6.27 17.45
C CYS A 461 10.61 -7.12 18.32
N VAL A 462 10.37 -8.37 17.92
CA VAL A 462 9.73 -9.38 18.78
C VAL A 462 10.65 -10.55 19.01
N GLY A 463 10.62 -11.08 20.22
CA GLY A 463 11.54 -12.14 20.63
C GLY A 463 11.15 -12.83 21.93
N VAL A 464 11.78 -13.98 22.17
CA VAL A 464 11.73 -14.66 23.46
C VAL A 464 13.08 -14.70 24.17
N ASP A 465 14.14 -14.28 23.46
CA ASP A 465 15.51 -14.17 23.97
C ASP A 465 16.05 -12.75 23.75
N TYR A 466 16.57 -12.12 24.80
CA TYR A 466 17.01 -10.72 24.76
C TYR A 466 18.35 -10.50 24.07
N ASP A 467 19.22 -11.51 24.03
CA ASP A 467 20.48 -11.43 23.29
C ASP A 467 20.21 -11.47 21.78
N ASP A 468 19.31 -12.37 21.34
CA ASP A 468 18.88 -12.44 19.95
C ASP A 468 18.09 -11.20 19.51
N MET A 469 17.25 -10.63 20.39
CA MET A 469 16.58 -9.34 20.12
C MET A 469 17.59 -8.21 19.94
N ALA A 470 18.60 -8.11 20.81
CA ALA A 470 19.66 -7.11 20.69
C ALA A 470 20.44 -7.31 19.38
N LEU A 471 20.79 -8.55 19.05
CA LEU A 471 21.50 -8.89 17.82
C LEU A 471 20.71 -8.47 16.58
N ALA A 472 19.45 -8.90 16.47
CA ALA A 472 18.60 -8.60 15.32
C ALA A 472 18.38 -7.09 15.16
N ALA A 473 18.08 -6.38 16.26
CA ALA A 473 17.79 -4.95 16.21
C ALA A 473 19.02 -4.10 15.86
N ASN A 474 20.21 -4.43 16.38
CA ASN A 474 21.44 -3.71 16.03
C ASN A 474 21.90 -4.00 14.60
N ARG A 475 21.66 -5.21 14.09
CA ARG A 475 22.00 -5.57 12.70
C ARG A 475 21.31 -4.68 11.68
N LEU A 476 20.11 -4.17 12.00
CA LEU A 476 19.37 -3.23 11.14
C LEU A 476 20.13 -1.93 10.87
N GLU A 477 20.94 -1.43 11.81
CA GLU A 477 21.78 -0.24 11.57
C GLU A 477 22.87 -0.55 10.53
N GLU A 478 23.51 -1.72 10.64
CA GLU A 478 24.62 -2.13 9.77
C GLU A 478 24.19 -2.34 8.31
N ILE A 479 22.95 -2.76 8.08
CA ILE A 479 22.37 -2.98 6.74
C ILE A 479 21.55 -1.77 6.23
N GLU A 480 21.61 -0.63 6.94
CA GLU A 480 20.87 0.61 6.64
C GLU A 480 19.32 0.47 6.69
N GLY A 481 18.83 -0.46 7.49
CA GLY A 481 17.42 -0.81 7.68
C GLY A 481 17.03 -2.05 6.89
N GLY A 482 15.92 -2.68 7.27
CA GLY A 482 15.55 -3.97 6.71
C GLY A 482 14.73 -4.87 7.62
N PHE A 483 14.86 -6.16 7.35
CA PHE A 483 14.34 -7.26 8.14
C PHE A 483 15.48 -8.17 8.59
N VAL A 484 15.42 -8.66 9.82
CA VAL A 484 16.42 -9.58 10.38
C VAL A 484 15.75 -10.66 11.20
N VAL A 485 16.20 -11.90 11.05
CA VAL A 485 15.85 -13.05 11.89
C VAL A 485 17.10 -13.55 12.60
N ALA A 486 17.07 -13.63 13.93
CA ALA A 486 18.19 -14.10 14.74
C ALA A 486 17.78 -15.25 15.67
N ARG A 487 18.73 -16.18 15.92
CA ARG A 487 18.57 -17.24 16.92
C ARG A 487 19.92 -17.73 17.42
N GLY A 488 20.07 -17.85 18.73
CA GLY A 488 21.24 -18.44 19.36
C GLY A 488 22.54 -17.68 19.09
N GLY A 489 22.46 -16.36 18.87
CA GLY A 489 23.61 -15.51 18.53
C GLY A 489 23.97 -15.45 17.05
N ASP A 490 23.22 -16.13 16.16
CA ASP A 490 23.43 -16.12 14.71
C ASP A 490 22.29 -15.39 13.98
N ILE A 491 22.63 -14.69 12.89
CA ILE A 491 21.66 -14.17 11.92
C ILE A 491 21.29 -15.30 10.95
N LEU A 492 20.02 -15.68 10.93
CA LEU A 492 19.51 -16.77 10.08
C LEU A 492 19.13 -16.28 8.67
N ALA A 493 18.58 -15.07 8.58
CA ALA A 493 18.20 -14.42 7.33
C ALA A 493 18.07 -12.91 7.53
N GLU A 494 18.32 -12.14 6.47
CA GLU A 494 18.15 -10.68 6.45
C GLU A 494 17.78 -10.17 5.05
N LEU A 495 17.13 -9.01 5.00
CA LEU A 495 16.85 -8.24 3.78
C LEU A 495 17.19 -6.78 4.03
N ALA A 496 18.17 -6.24 3.31
CA ALA A 496 18.56 -4.84 3.40
C ALA A 496 17.58 -3.93 2.63
N LEU A 497 17.15 -2.85 3.28
CA LEU A 497 16.23 -1.83 2.78
C LEU A 497 16.84 -0.42 2.92
N PRO A 498 17.99 -0.14 2.29
CA PRO A 498 18.79 1.07 2.54
C PRO A 498 18.11 2.39 2.18
N VAL A 499 17.02 2.38 1.39
CA VAL A 499 16.26 3.59 1.07
C VAL A 499 15.29 3.85 2.21
N ALA A 500 15.64 4.79 3.08
CA ALA A 500 14.88 5.16 4.28
C ALA A 500 14.66 4.03 5.30
N GLY A 501 15.29 2.86 5.14
CA GLY A 501 14.98 1.66 5.94
C GLY A 501 13.69 0.97 5.51
N LEU A 502 13.19 1.24 4.30
CA LEU A 502 11.87 0.82 3.81
C LEU A 502 11.93 0.10 2.46
N MET A 503 12.81 0.54 1.54
CA MET A 503 12.92 -0.06 0.20
C MET A 503 14.35 -0.52 -0.09
N SER A 504 14.44 -1.61 -0.86
CA SER A 504 15.67 -2.15 -1.40
C SER A 504 16.08 -1.46 -2.70
N LEU A 505 17.39 -1.44 -2.96
CA LEU A 505 17.96 -1.09 -4.26
C LEU A 505 18.14 -2.30 -5.17
N ALA A 506 17.89 -3.51 -4.66
CA ALA A 506 17.94 -4.74 -5.45
C ALA A 506 16.72 -4.86 -6.38
N PRO A 507 16.83 -5.62 -7.49
CA PRO A 507 15.69 -5.96 -8.33
C PRO A 507 14.59 -6.68 -7.55
N PHE A 508 13.33 -6.52 -7.97
CA PHE A 508 12.20 -7.12 -7.23
C PHE A 508 12.28 -8.65 -7.16
N GLU A 509 12.92 -9.31 -8.13
CA GLU A 509 13.13 -10.76 -8.12
C GLU A 509 14.06 -11.20 -6.98
N GLU A 510 15.12 -10.43 -6.71
CA GLU A 510 16.01 -10.71 -5.59
C GLU A 510 15.30 -10.46 -4.26
N VAL A 511 14.56 -9.35 -4.15
CA VAL A 511 13.76 -9.05 -2.95
C VAL A 511 12.73 -10.16 -2.67
N ARG A 512 12.01 -10.63 -3.71
CA ARG A 512 11.11 -11.79 -3.62
C ARG A 512 11.83 -13.02 -3.06
N ASP A 513 12.99 -13.36 -3.62
CA ASP A 513 13.71 -14.57 -3.22
C ASP A 513 14.22 -14.47 -1.77
N ARG A 514 14.65 -13.29 -1.34
CA ARG A 514 15.02 -13.01 0.06
C ARG A 514 13.83 -13.08 1.02
N LEU A 515 12.65 -12.65 0.59
CA LEU A 515 11.43 -12.81 1.40
C LEU A 515 11.09 -14.29 1.63
N VAL A 516 11.35 -15.17 0.66
CA VAL A 516 11.20 -16.62 0.85
C VAL A 516 12.15 -17.13 1.95
N GLU A 517 13.41 -16.72 1.91
CA GLU A 517 14.42 -17.08 2.93
C GLU A 517 14.01 -16.56 4.32
N LEU A 518 13.57 -15.30 4.41
CA LEU A 518 13.08 -14.68 5.65
C LEU A 518 11.86 -15.41 6.23
N ARG A 519 10.86 -15.71 5.39
CA ARG A 519 9.65 -16.44 5.80
C ARG A 519 10.02 -17.84 6.32
N ALA A 520 10.96 -18.52 5.66
CA ALA A 520 11.47 -19.82 6.11
C ALA A 520 12.23 -19.72 7.45
N ALA A 521 13.09 -18.72 7.61
CA ALA A 521 13.82 -18.47 8.85
C ALA A 521 12.88 -18.17 10.02
N ALA A 522 11.89 -17.30 9.82
CA ALA A 522 10.86 -16.98 10.82
C ALA A 522 10.05 -18.23 11.23
N ARG A 523 9.61 -19.04 10.26
CA ARG A 523 8.94 -20.33 10.54
C ARG A 523 9.83 -21.27 11.35
N SER A 524 11.14 -21.27 11.12
CA SER A 524 12.08 -22.08 11.91
C SER A 524 12.17 -21.67 13.39
N LEU A 525 11.70 -20.46 13.73
CA LEU A 525 11.58 -19.98 15.11
C LEU A 525 10.26 -20.39 15.78
N GLY A 526 9.33 -21.00 15.04
CA GLY A 526 7.98 -21.36 15.51
C GLY A 526 6.87 -20.40 15.06
N VAL A 527 7.21 -19.34 14.31
CA VAL A 527 6.22 -18.37 13.84
C VAL A 527 5.17 -19.02 12.96
N THR A 528 3.89 -18.77 13.26
CA THR A 528 2.74 -19.35 12.54
C THR A 528 2.15 -18.41 11.50
N LEU A 529 2.39 -17.11 11.62
CA LEU A 529 1.86 -16.09 10.73
C LEU A 529 2.42 -16.25 9.30
N GLU A 530 1.56 -16.05 8.31
CA GLU A 530 1.94 -16.04 6.89
C GLU A 530 2.93 -14.88 6.57
N GLU A 531 2.62 -13.69 7.08
CA GLU A 531 3.37 -12.44 6.84
C GLU A 531 3.82 -11.78 8.18
N PRO A 532 4.83 -12.34 8.87
CA PRO A 532 5.16 -11.91 10.23
C PRO A 532 5.78 -10.51 10.33
N PHE A 533 6.51 -10.05 9.31
CA PHE A 533 7.12 -8.72 9.31
C PHE A 533 6.09 -7.61 9.10
N LEU A 534 5.15 -7.81 8.16
CA LEU A 534 4.07 -6.86 7.95
C LEU A 534 3.08 -6.89 9.13
N GLN A 535 2.77 -8.07 9.68
CA GLN A 535 1.99 -8.16 10.91
C GLN A 535 2.65 -7.40 12.06
N LEU A 536 3.98 -7.51 12.23
CA LEU A 536 4.75 -6.76 13.22
C LEU A 536 4.65 -5.25 12.99
N ALA A 537 4.72 -4.80 11.73
CA ALA A 537 4.66 -3.40 11.39
C ALA A 537 3.34 -2.75 11.86
N PHE A 538 2.20 -3.45 11.69
CA PHE A 538 0.89 -2.98 12.14
C PHE A 538 0.65 -3.00 13.65
N LEU A 539 1.51 -3.66 14.44
CA LEU A 539 1.39 -3.58 15.91
C LEU A 539 1.82 -2.22 16.44
N ALA A 540 2.51 -1.43 15.62
CA ALA A 540 3.00 -0.12 15.99
C ALA A 540 2.14 1.05 15.51
N LEU A 541 1.12 0.80 14.69
CA LEU A 541 0.29 1.84 14.06
C LEU A 541 -0.81 2.34 15.03
N PRO A 542 -0.65 3.49 15.72
CA PRO A 542 -1.50 3.89 16.84
C PRO A 542 -2.78 4.64 16.42
N VAL A 543 -3.24 4.42 15.18
CA VAL A 543 -4.50 4.95 14.62
C VAL A 543 -5.51 3.86 14.31
N ILE A 544 -5.14 2.59 14.49
CA ILE A 544 -6.00 1.43 14.26
C ILE A 544 -6.30 0.70 15.57
N PRO A 545 -7.57 0.42 15.91
CA PRO A 545 -7.92 -0.24 17.16
C PRO A 545 -7.33 -1.66 17.34
N SER A 546 -7.17 -2.15 18.58
CA SER A 546 -7.51 -1.50 19.86
C SER A 546 -6.29 -1.20 20.75
N LEU A 547 -5.23 -2.02 20.67
CA LEU A 547 -4.01 -1.85 21.46
C LEU A 547 -2.77 -1.97 20.55
N LYS A 548 -1.86 -1.01 20.67
CA LYS A 548 -0.65 -0.86 19.84
C LYS A 548 0.56 -0.48 20.70
N ILE A 549 1.75 -0.37 20.12
CA ILE A 549 2.99 0.05 20.81
C ILE A 549 3.80 1.03 19.97
N THR A 550 4.25 2.13 20.56
CA THR A 550 5.16 3.09 19.91
C THR A 550 6.48 3.16 20.69
N ASP A 551 7.44 3.98 20.26
CA ASP A 551 8.66 4.25 21.04
C ASP A 551 8.35 4.85 22.44
N ARG A 552 7.14 5.37 22.65
CA ARG A 552 6.72 6.02 23.89
C ARG A 552 5.97 5.09 24.85
N GLY A 553 5.59 3.89 24.43
CA GLY A 553 4.89 2.93 25.27
C GLY A 553 3.73 2.23 24.56
N MET A 554 2.96 1.48 25.33
CA MET A 554 1.70 0.87 24.88
C MET A 554 0.64 1.96 24.68
N VAL A 555 -0.14 1.86 23.62
CA VAL A 555 -1.16 2.85 23.25
C VAL A 555 -2.54 2.19 23.21
N ASP A 556 -3.47 2.72 24.01
CA ASP A 556 -4.91 2.43 23.91
C ASP A 556 -5.50 3.36 22.84
N VAL A 557 -5.72 2.82 21.65
CA VAL A 557 -6.13 3.62 20.48
C VAL A 557 -7.58 4.10 20.63
N LEU A 558 -8.42 3.35 21.34
CA LEU A 558 -9.82 3.73 21.58
C LEU A 558 -9.94 4.94 22.51
N LYS A 559 -9.05 5.04 23.50
CA LYS A 559 -8.95 6.22 24.37
C LYS A 559 -7.99 7.28 23.85
N PHE A 560 -7.18 6.94 22.84
CA PHE A 560 -6.16 7.79 22.25
C PHE A 560 -5.14 8.29 23.29
N GLU A 561 -4.66 7.36 24.14
CA GLU A 561 -3.70 7.66 25.21
C GLU A 561 -2.62 6.57 25.35
N ILE A 562 -1.45 6.97 25.87
CA ILE A 562 -0.39 6.04 26.26
C ILE A 562 -0.76 5.42 27.62
N ILE A 563 -0.72 4.10 27.70
CA ILE A 563 -0.97 3.36 28.94
C ILE A 563 0.18 3.63 29.92
N PRO A 564 -0.10 4.03 31.18
CA PRO A 564 0.93 4.19 32.20
C PRO A 564 1.62 2.85 32.50
N GLY A 565 2.95 2.82 32.33
CA GLY A 565 3.81 1.63 32.54
C GLY A 565 3.90 1.10 33.96
#